data_AF-A0A5K7XDA8-F1
#
_entry.id   AF-A0A5K7XDA8-F1
#
_cell.length_a   1.000
_cell.length_b   1.000
_cell.length_c   1.000
_cell.angle_alpha   90.00
_cell.angle_beta   90.00
_cell.angle_gamma   90.00
#
_symmetry.space_group_name_H-M   'P 1'
#
loop_
_entity.id
_entity.type
_entity.pdbx_description
1 polymer ?
#
loop_
_entity_poly.entity_id
_entity_poly.type
_entity_poly.pdbx_seq_one_letter_code
_entity_poly.pdbx_strand_id
1 'polypeptide(L)'
;MVAPKRKYTNTARKLQSAALLGDTLYDAPSNIPRFRKPTRPLVISSTPKLFTHPLLLKQQFDFAWPGTKFFPDTCFFSRKPPWYLVEACLASGICITPSMLAELKPWVADTPFRELLWAAVRRESAPGMVELLAPAYVQSLPAYQHYLALLKYRKQVGELAVRLLEHKSKKEPTDAQIDAELQRRFGARGAELARKGWDERASPNRFVDEEFVVTATLTAIMLGREVPILTFDTDVHNQFAKLAHLICDDYRSMLVAEEFQRNPFTFGSRSQILNGRAVGLKLRHSEVCGLVPSDPFTNAYCFLFGNDFRDLRISRVDVNFPLDVQRLLNIKQSTGRNTDILGTRNCRVSSRRNFRGSVVAVAIINDDDLARVGTQIFAYEDLKEVLAEDDTVVYPAVEGIHDSEVNYNRELVLPGLPGDAFYMSEEARTEMEQSMKRRQRDADRQYCMPICLDI
;
A
#
# COMPACT_ATOMS: atom_id res chain seq x y z
N MET A 1 27.66 31.24 -1.87
CA MET A 1 27.53 29.92 -2.52
C MET A 1 26.10 29.45 -2.40
N VAL A 2 25.42 29.17 -3.52
CA VAL A 2 24.05 28.63 -3.49
C VAL A 2 24.13 27.15 -3.16
N ALA A 3 23.46 26.70 -2.10
CA ALA A 3 23.42 25.29 -1.76
C ALA A 3 22.85 24.48 -2.95
N PRO A 4 23.49 23.37 -3.36
CA PRO A 4 23.02 22.59 -4.50
C PRO A 4 21.58 22.11 -4.26
N LYS A 5 20.71 22.29 -5.26
CA LYS A 5 19.31 21.83 -5.19
C LYS A 5 19.29 20.32 -4.91
N ARG A 6 18.71 19.93 -3.77
CA ARG A 6 18.55 18.52 -3.39
C ARG A 6 17.66 17.81 -4.41
N LYS A 7 18.16 16.74 -5.03
CA LYS A 7 17.37 15.89 -5.92
C LYS A 7 16.62 14.86 -5.09
N TYR A 8 15.31 15.05 -4.99
CA TYR A 8 14.41 14.07 -4.39
C TYR A 8 13.86 13.14 -5.48
N THR A 9 13.68 11.86 -5.15
CA THR A 9 12.82 10.98 -5.95
C THR A 9 11.39 11.51 -5.92
N ASN A 10 10.57 11.15 -6.91
CA ASN A 10 9.16 11.56 -6.91
C ASN A 10 8.48 11.13 -5.60
N THR A 11 8.77 9.92 -5.12
CA THR A 11 8.31 9.40 -3.82
C THR A 11 8.80 10.22 -2.63
N ALA A 12 10.09 10.56 -2.57
CA ALA A 12 10.63 11.36 -1.47
C ALA A 12 10.05 12.79 -1.45
N ARG A 13 9.78 13.42 -2.61
CA ARG A 13 9.10 14.73 -2.66
C ARG A 13 7.70 14.65 -2.07
N LYS A 14 6.93 13.62 -2.46
CA LYS A 14 5.57 13.42 -1.97
C LYS A 14 5.57 13.19 -0.46
N LEU A 15 6.38 12.26 0.03
CA LEU A 15 6.50 11.95 1.46
C LEU A 15 6.99 13.15 2.27
N GLN A 16 7.94 13.94 1.77
CA GLN A 16 8.38 15.14 2.47
C GLN A 16 7.27 16.17 2.59
N SER A 17 6.44 16.34 1.55
CA SER A 17 5.28 17.24 1.64
C SER A 17 4.29 16.78 2.72
N ALA A 18 4.14 15.46 2.93
CA ALA A 18 3.28 14.88 3.95
C ALA A 18 3.90 14.94 5.36
N ALA A 19 5.21 14.74 5.48
CA ALA A 19 5.95 14.70 6.75
C ALA A 19 6.05 16.07 7.46
N LEU A 20 5.98 17.19 6.72
CA LEU A 20 5.99 18.56 7.27
C LEU A 20 4.87 18.86 8.29
N LEU A 21 3.94 17.92 8.48
CA LEU A 21 2.78 18.06 9.37
C LEU A 21 2.95 17.29 10.70
N GLY A 22 4.06 16.55 10.88
CA GLY A 22 4.32 15.71 12.05
C GLY A 22 5.49 16.14 12.96
N ASP A 23 6.20 17.23 12.62
CA ASP A 23 7.43 17.70 13.29
C ASP A 23 7.18 18.39 14.66
N THR A 24 6.29 17.84 15.50
CA THR A 24 6.37 18.14 16.94
C THR A 24 7.46 17.27 17.55
N LEU A 25 8.27 17.84 18.44
CA LEU A 25 9.35 17.15 19.17
C LEU A 25 8.81 15.82 19.73
N TYR A 26 9.43 14.73 19.33
CA TYR A 26 9.20 13.40 19.89
C TYR A 26 10.47 13.03 20.64
N ASP A 27 10.35 12.87 21.95
CA ASP A 27 11.46 12.36 22.75
C ASP A 27 11.71 10.91 22.34
N ALA A 28 12.92 10.66 21.83
CA ALA A 28 13.34 9.32 21.44
C ALA A 28 13.16 8.36 22.62
N PRO A 29 12.51 7.20 22.44
CA PRO A 29 12.67 6.15 23.43
C PRO A 29 14.16 5.82 23.58
N SER A 30 14.58 5.56 24.82
CA SER A 30 15.98 5.49 25.24
C SER A 30 16.78 4.33 24.61
N ASN A 31 16.10 3.45 23.89
CA ASN A 31 16.63 2.27 23.21
C ASN A 31 16.99 2.50 21.72
N ILE A 32 16.74 3.68 21.16
CA ILE A 32 17.12 3.99 19.76
C ILE A 32 18.64 4.25 19.69
N PRO A 33 19.41 3.53 18.85
CA PRO A 33 20.85 3.76 18.67
C PRO A 33 21.14 5.23 18.34
N ARG A 34 22.21 5.80 18.92
CA ARG A 34 22.58 7.22 18.81
C ARG A 34 22.69 7.77 17.38
N PHE A 35 22.86 6.90 16.38
CA PHE A 35 22.96 7.27 14.96
C PHE A 35 21.61 7.31 14.24
N ARG A 36 20.51 7.00 14.92
CA ARG A 36 19.17 6.99 14.34
C ARG A 36 18.33 8.12 14.89
N LYS A 37 17.61 8.79 13.99
CA LYS A 37 16.61 9.77 14.40
C LYS A 37 15.43 9.02 15.00
N PRO A 38 14.90 9.45 16.14
CA PRO A 38 13.64 8.91 16.62
C PRO A 38 12.55 9.20 15.59
N THR A 39 11.93 8.14 15.10
CA THR A 39 10.73 8.22 14.26
C THR A 39 9.54 7.80 15.10
N ARG A 40 8.43 8.52 14.96
CA ARG A 40 7.17 8.17 15.62
C ARG A 40 6.56 6.93 14.97
N PRO A 41 5.80 6.11 15.71
CA PRO A 41 5.04 5.02 15.13
C PRO A 41 4.08 5.50 14.02
N LEU A 42 3.94 4.69 12.98
CA LEU A 42 3.18 4.93 11.74
C LEU A 42 3.57 6.19 10.94
N VAL A 43 4.70 6.83 11.27
CA VAL A 43 5.21 7.93 10.44
C VAL A 43 6.07 7.34 9.33
N ILE A 44 5.60 7.56 8.10
CA ILE A 44 6.35 7.25 6.89
C ILE A 44 7.21 8.47 6.57
N SER A 45 8.53 8.31 6.65
CA SER A 45 9.47 9.36 6.33
C SER A 45 10.30 8.97 5.11
N SER A 46 10.82 9.98 4.39
CA SER A 46 11.73 9.72 3.28
C SER A 46 12.82 10.75 3.18
N THR A 47 14.00 10.31 2.73
CA THR A 47 15.16 11.17 2.53
C THR A 47 15.34 11.50 1.04
N PRO A 48 15.89 12.68 0.70
CA PRO A 48 16.39 12.91 -0.65
C PRO A 48 17.47 11.88 -1.03
N LYS A 49 17.78 11.76 -2.32
CA LYS A 49 18.97 11.02 -2.75
C LYS A 49 20.22 11.78 -2.30
N LEU A 50 20.81 11.33 -1.20
CA LEU A 50 22.00 11.93 -0.59
C LEU A 50 23.23 11.10 -0.90
N PHE A 51 24.34 11.77 -1.18
CA PHE A 51 25.63 11.10 -1.25
C PHE A 51 25.90 10.39 0.08
N THR A 52 26.30 9.13 0.02
CA THR A 52 26.62 8.32 1.19
C THR A 52 27.93 7.59 0.93
N HIS A 53 28.95 7.88 1.75
CA HIS A 53 30.20 7.15 1.65
C HIS A 53 29.97 5.67 1.97
N PRO A 54 30.45 4.71 1.15
CA PRO A 54 30.19 3.29 1.35
C PRO A 54 30.61 2.74 2.73
N LEU A 55 31.70 3.26 3.32
CA LEU A 55 32.10 2.87 4.68
C LEU A 55 31.11 3.32 5.77
N LEU A 56 30.44 4.48 5.57
CA LEU A 56 29.39 4.92 6.49
C LEU A 56 28.16 4.02 6.39
N LEU A 57 27.83 3.58 5.17
CA LEU A 57 26.76 2.60 4.97
C LEU A 57 27.10 1.25 5.63
N LYS A 58 28.34 0.77 5.45
CA LYS A 58 28.81 -0.44 6.14
C LYS A 58 28.65 -0.30 7.65
N GLN A 59 29.09 0.82 8.21
CA GLN A 59 28.95 1.11 9.64
C GLN A 59 27.47 1.07 10.07
N GLN A 60 26.55 1.61 9.27
CA GLN A 60 25.11 1.52 9.56
C GLN A 60 24.59 0.09 9.57
N PHE A 61 25.10 -0.77 8.67
CA PHE A 61 24.72 -2.19 8.62
C PHE A 61 25.34 -2.97 9.79
N ASP A 62 26.59 -2.68 10.16
CA ASP A 62 27.26 -3.30 11.30
C ASP A 62 26.57 -2.94 12.64
N PHE A 63 25.92 -1.76 12.73
CA PHE A 63 25.13 -1.32 13.88
C PHE A 63 23.62 -1.57 13.73
N ALA A 64 23.22 -2.49 12.85
CA ALA A 64 21.84 -2.96 12.78
C ALA A 64 21.39 -3.60 14.11
N TRP A 65 20.09 -3.62 14.38
CA TRP A 65 19.58 -4.24 15.60
C TRP A 65 19.85 -5.76 15.65
N PRO A 66 20.05 -6.35 16.84
CA PRO A 66 20.14 -7.79 16.98
C PRO A 66 18.90 -8.48 16.38
N GLY A 67 19.13 -9.38 15.42
CA GLY A 67 18.09 -10.08 14.69
C GLY A 67 17.54 -9.33 13.47
N THR A 68 18.16 -8.22 13.05
CA THR A 68 17.84 -7.55 11.78
C THR A 68 17.98 -8.52 10.60
N LYS A 69 17.02 -8.49 9.68
CA LYS A 69 17.02 -9.31 8.47
C LYS A 69 17.07 -8.44 7.22
N PHE A 70 18.14 -8.54 6.44
CA PHE A 70 18.29 -7.81 5.19
C PHE A 70 17.56 -8.50 4.05
N PHE A 71 16.78 -7.74 3.29
CA PHE A 71 16.11 -8.19 2.07
C PHE A 71 16.75 -7.49 0.87
N PRO A 72 17.82 -8.05 0.30
CA PRO A 72 18.43 -7.54 -0.92
C PRO A 72 17.68 -8.01 -2.17
N ASP A 73 17.36 -7.05 -3.02
CA ASP A 73 16.73 -7.23 -4.33
C ASP A 73 17.74 -7.78 -5.37
N THR A 74 17.27 -8.37 -6.47
CA THR A 74 18.13 -8.88 -7.55
C THR A 74 19.03 -7.80 -8.13
N CYS A 75 18.50 -6.59 -8.30
CA CYS A 75 19.27 -5.48 -8.82
C CYS A 75 20.36 -4.98 -7.85
N PHE A 76 20.23 -5.24 -6.54
CA PHE A 76 21.30 -4.96 -5.57
C PHE A 76 22.53 -5.82 -5.87
N PHE A 77 22.33 -7.11 -6.14
CA PHE A 77 23.43 -8.03 -6.46
C PHE A 77 23.98 -7.84 -7.87
N SER A 78 23.13 -7.61 -8.87
CA SER A 78 23.58 -7.45 -10.26
C SER A 78 24.48 -6.22 -10.47
N ARG A 79 24.39 -5.23 -9.57
CA ARG A 79 25.26 -4.05 -9.53
C ARG A 79 26.61 -4.27 -8.84
N LYS A 80 26.93 -5.51 -8.45
CA LYS A 80 28.22 -5.92 -7.85
C LYS A 80 28.60 -5.05 -6.64
N PRO A 81 27.84 -5.11 -5.54
CA PRO A 81 28.13 -4.35 -4.34
C PRO A 81 29.53 -4.69 -3.81
N PRO A 82 30.26 -3.71 -3.23
CA PRO A 82 31.50 -3.97 -2.54
C PRO A 82 31.33 -5.08 -1.52
N TRP A 83 32.29 -6.01 -1.49
CA TRP A 83 32.19 -7.24 -0.68
C TRP A 83 31.91 -6.97 0.80
N TYR A 84 32.54 -5.95 1.38
CA TYR A 84 32.34 -5.58 2.78
C TYR A 84 30.89 -5.15 3.12
N LEU A 85 30.09 -4.68 2.16
CA LEU A 85 28.67 -4.41 2.38
C LEU A 85 27.88 -5.72 2.41
N VAL A 86 28.23 -6.65 1.53
CA VAL A 86 27.62 -7.99 1.50
C VAL A 86 27.94 -8.74 2.80
N GLU A 87 29.19 -8.68 3.27
CA GLU A 87 29.61 -9.24 4.56
C GLU A 87 28.80 -8.65 5.73
N ALA A 88 28.57 -7.34 5.75
CA ALA A 88 27.79 -6.70 6.80
C ALA A 88 26.32 -7.18 6.81
N CYS A 89 25.72 -7.36 5.63
CA CYS A 89 24.38 -7.94 5.51
C CYS A 89 24.36 -9.41 5.97
N LEU A 90 25.35 -10.21 5.57
CA LEU A 90 25.49 -11.62 5.95
C LEU A 90 25.67 -11.81 7.45
N ALA A 91 26.39 -10.91 8.12
CA ALA A 91 26.61 -10.96 9.56
C ALA A 91 25.31 -10.80 10.37
N SER A 92 24.33 -10.07 9.84
CA SER A 92 23.02 -9.89 10.48
C SER A 92 21.97 -10.93 10.02
N GLY A 93 22.12 -11.42 8.80
CA GLY A 93 21.20 -12.35 8.16
C GLY A 93 20.60 -11.76 6.89
N ILE A 94 20.75 -12.48 5.77
CA ILE A 94 20.09 -12.16 4.50
C ILE A 94 18.87 -13.05 4.31
N CYS A 95 17.80 -12.46 3.78
CA CYS A 95 16.55 -13.11 3.43
C CYS A 95 16.25 -12.98 1.94
N ILE A 96 16.04 -14.12 1.28
CA ILE A 96 15.76 -14.21 -0.16
C ILE A 96 14.46 -14.98 -0.34
N THR A 97 13.49 -14.36 -1.02
CA THR A 97 12.20 -15.01 -1.32
C THR A 97 12.35 -16.04 -2.45
N PRO A 98 11.45 -17.03 -2.56
CA PRO A 98 11.53 -18.04 -3.62
C PRO A 98 11.54 -17.43 -5.03
N SER A 99 10.69 -16.43 -5.28
CA SER A 99 10.62 -15.72 -6.57
C SER A 99 11.92 -14.97 -6.86
N MET A 100 12.52 -14.36 -5.82
CA MET A 100 13.80 -13.67 -5.95
C MET A 100 14.97 -14.62 -6.17
N LEU A 101 14.96 -15.78 -5.51
CA LEU A 101 15.94 -16.82 -5.77
C LEU A 101 15.90 -17.27 -7.24
N ALA A 102 14.70 -17.43 -7.82
CA ALA A 102 14.55 -17.80 -9.23
C ALA A 102 15.18 -16.77 -10.17
N GLU A 103 14.99 -15.47 -9.89
CA GLU A 103 15.62 -14.38 -10.63
C GLU A 103 17.13 -14.27 -10.42
N LEU A 104 17.63 -14.60 -9.23
CA LEU A 104 19.06 -14.53 -8.91
C LEU A 104 19.89 -15.63 -9.59
N LYS A 105 19.29 -16.78 -9.89
CA LYS A 105 20.01 -17.95 -10.44
C LYS A 105 20.96 -17.62 -11.60
N PRO A 106 20.58 -16.82 -12.61
CA PRO A 106 21.49 -16.48 -13.73
C PRO A 106 22.63 -15.54 -13.32
N TRP A 107 22.40 -14.65 -12.35
CA TRP A 107 23.36 -13.61 -11.96
C TRP A 107 24.44 -14.09 -11.02
N VAL A 108 24.11 -15.11 -10.24
CA VAL A 108 24.97 -15.59 -9.17
C VAL A 108 26.03 -16.56 -9.71
N ALA A 109 26.20 -16.71 -11.04
CA ALA A 109 27.17 -17.64 -11.62
C ALA A 109 28.65 -17.30 -11.31
N ASP A 110 29.02 -16.03 -11.12
CA ASP A 110 30.43 -15.59 -11.15
C ASP A 110 30.88 -14.74 -9.93
N THR A 111 30.33 -14.99 -8.73
CA THR A 111 30.68 -14.18 -7.54
C THR A 111 30.99 -15.06 -6.32
N PRO A 112 31.84 -14.64 -5.36
CA PRO A 112 31.99 -15.35 -4.08
C PRO A 112 30.67 -15.49 -3.31
N PHE A 113 29.72 -14.59 -3.55
CA PHE A 113 28.36 -14.68 -3.05
C PHE A 113 27.62 -15.92 -3.56
N ARG A 114 28.04 -16.49 -4.70
CA ARG A 114 27.54 -17.76 -5.23
C ARG A 114 27.64 -18.88 -4.24
N GLU A 115 28.84 -19.15 -3.77
CA GLU A 115 29.08 -20.30 -2.91
C GLU A 115 28.34 -20.14 -1.59
N LEU A 116 28.27 -18.93 -1.03
CA LEU A 116 27.48 -18.64 0.17
C LEU A 116 25.97 -18.79 -0.06
N LEU A 117 25.45 -18.26 -1.17
CA LEU A 117 24.04 -18.38 -1.52
C LEU A 117 23.67 -19.85 -1.75
N TRP A 118 24.47 -20.61 -2.49
CA TRP A 118 24.19 -22.01 -2.77
C TRP A 118 24.40 -22.91 -1.55
N ALA A 119 25.38 -22.64 -0.70
CA ALA A 119 25.52 -23.32 0.59
C ALA A 119 24.27 -23.12 1.45
N ALA A 120 23.72 -21.90 1.46
CA ALA A 120 22.47 -21.58 2.15
C ALA A 120 21.25 -22.27 1.54
N VAL A 121 21.13 -22.26 0.21
CA VAL A 121 20.06 -22.96 -0.55
C VAL A 121 20.10 -24.46 -0.26
N ARG A 122 21.30 -25.07 -0.25
CA ARG A 122 21.50 -26.51 -0.02
C ARG A 122 21.39 -26.89 1.46
N ARG A 123 21.23 -25.91 2.37
CA ARG A 123 21.26 -26.10 3.84
C ARG A 123 22.54 -26.79 4.32
N GLU A 124 23.63 -26.66 3.57
CA GLU A 124 24.89 -27.41 3.73
C GLU A 124 25.84 -26.79 4.78
N SER A 125 25.32 -26.21 5.86
CA SER A 125 26.09 -25.62 6.99
C SER A 125 26.50 -24.15 6.84
N ALA A 126 25.52 -23.25 6.94
CA ALA A 126 25.76 -21.91 7.47
C ALA A 126 24.65 -21.61 8.50
N PRO A 127 24.84 -21.94 9.79
CA PRO A 127 23.84 -21.62 10.79
C PRO A 127 23.72 -20.09 10.92
N GLY A 128 22.66 -19.51 10.34
CA GLY A 128 22.19 -18.16 10.65
C GLY A 128 22.57 -17.00 9.71
N MET A 129 23.49 -17.16 8.74
CA MET A 129 23.97 -16.02 7.92
C MET A 129 23.13 -15.71 6.68
N VAL A 130 22.61 -16.74 6.02
CA VAL A 130 21.64 -16.58 4.92
C VAL A 130 20.46 -17.47 5.27
N GLU A 131 19.41 -16.84 5.76
CA GLU A 131 18.13 -17.52 5.87
C GLU A 131 17.51 -17.43 4.49
N LEU A 132 17.54 -18.55 3.76
CA LEU A 132 16.58 -18.72 2.67
C LEU A 132 15.20 -18.73 3.33
N LEU A 133 14.64 -17.55 3.55
CA LEU A 133 13.31 -17.41 4.10
C LEU A 133 12.37 -18.00 3.04
N ALA A 134 12.04 -19.26 3.28
CA ALA A 134 10.66 -19.63 3.37
C ALA A 134 10.09 -18.91 4.61
N PRO A 135 9.36 -17.80 4.49
CA PRO A 135 8.31 -17.60 5.46
C PRO A 135 7.09 -18.21 4.78
N ALA A 136 7.08 -19.54 4.60
CA ALA A 136 5.84 -20.25 4.28
C ALA A 136 4.76 -19.78 5.26
N TYR A 137 5.16 -19.51 6.51
CA TYR A 137 4.39 -18.76 7.49
C TYR A 137 3.87 -17.38 7.01
N VAL A 138 4.72 -16.42 6.62
CA VAL A 138 4.23 -15.08 6.17
C VAL A 138 3.38 -15.22 4.91
N GLN A 139 3.79 -16.04 3.95
CA GLN A 139 3.02 -16.27 2.71
C GLN A 139 1.70 -17.01 2.96
N SER A 140 1.60 -17.75 4.06
CA SER A 140 0.35 -18.38 4.52
C SER A 140 -0.60 -17.42 5.21
N LEU A 141 -0.15 -16.20 5.58
CA LEU A 141 -1.04 -15.19 6.14
C LEU A 141 -1.99 -14.70 5.05
N PRO A 142 -3.32 -14.74 5.23
CA PRO A 142 -4.23 -14.16 4.26
C PRO A 142 -4.04 -12.65 4.07
N ALA A 143 -3.52 -11.94 5.08
CA ALA A 143 -3.08 -10.54 4.93
C ALA A 143 -1.97 -10.39 3.88
N TYR A 144 -1.07 -11.39 3.72
CA TYR A 144 -0.10 -11.42 2.63
C TYR A 144 -0.82 -11.43 1.28
N GLN A 145 -1.80 -12.31 1.09
CA GLN A 145 -2.55 -12.39 -0.17
C GLN A 145 -3.32 -11.11 -0.46
N HIS A 146 -3.94 -10.51 0.56
CA HIS A 146 -4.67 -9.25 0.45
C HIS A 146 -3.77 -8.11 -0.03
N TYR A 147 -2.68 -7.81 0.70
CA TYR A 147 -1.80 -6.71 0.32
C TYR A 147 -1.03 -6.99 -0.97
N LEU A 148 -0.64 -8.24 -1.20
CA LEU A 148 -0.02 -8.64 -2.46
C LEU A 148 -0.94 -8.33 -3.63
N ALA A 149 -2.20 -8.71 -3.54
CA ALA A 149 -3.12 -8.51 -4.64
C ALA A 149 -3.48 -7.03 -4.85
N LEU A 150 -3.55 -6.23 -3.78
CA LEU A 150 -3.65 -4.77 -3.92
C LEU A 150 -2.45 -4.20 -4.70
N LEU A 151 -1.22 -4.61 -4.39
CA LEU A 151 -0.06 -4.12 -5.15
C LEU A 151 -0.03 -4.67 -6.59
N LYS A 152 -0.38 -5.95 -6.81
CA LYS A 152 -0.50 -6.55 -8.15
C LYS A 152 -1.54 -5.81 -8.99
N TYR A 153 -2.64 -5.35 -8.37
CA TYR A 153 -3.70 -4.61 -9.05
C TYR A 153 -3.17 -3.38 -9.79
N ARG A 154 -2.17 -2.68 -9.23
CA ARG A 154 -1.54 -1.51 -9.86
C ARG A 154 -0.88 -1.80 -11.21
N LYS A 155 -0.33 -3.01 -11.39
CA LYS A 155 0.21 -3.49 -12.66
C LYS A 155 -0.90 -4.08 -13.55
N GLN A 156 -1.95 -4.65 -12.96
CA GLN A 156 -3.06 -5.24 -13.71
C GLN A 156 -3.97 -4.20 -14.35
N VAL A 157 -4.16 -3.02 -13.72
CA VAL A 157 -5.01 -1.96 -14.30
C VAL A 157 -4.53 -1.45 -15.66
N GLY A 158 -3.25 -1.63 -16.00
CA GLY A 158 -2.76 -1.35 -17.34
C GLY A 158 -3.46 -2.18 -18.40
N GLU A 159 -3.58 -3.48 -18.16
CA GLU A 159 -4.28 -4.41 -19.05
C GLU A 159 -5.78 -4.10 -19.15
N LEU A 160 -6.42 -3.73 -18.03
CA LEU A 160 -7.82 -3.30 -18.06
C LEU A 160 -8.01 -2.02 -18.88
N ALA A 161 -7.12 -1.04 -18.73
CA ALA A 161 -7.20 0.20 -19.49
C ALA A 161 -7.04 -0.04 -21.00
N VAL A 162 -6.11 -0.91 -21.40
CA VAL A 162 -5.91 -1.30 -22.81
C VAL A 162 -7.14 -2.00 -23.37
N ARG A 163 -7.70 -2.99 -22.66
CA ARG A 163 -8.94 -3.67 -23.09
C ARG A 163 -10.12 -2.71 -23.24
N LEU A 164 -10.23 -1.72 -22.35
CA LEU A 164 -11.25 -0.67 -22.46
C LEU A 164 -11.03 0.21 -23.70
N LEU A 165 -9.78 0.54 -24.04
CA LEU A 165 -9.45 1.29 -25.25
C LEU A 165 -9.75 0.48 -26.53
N GLU A 166 -9.40 -0.80 -26.55
CA GLU A 166 -9.70 -1.73 -27.65
C GLU A 166 -11.21 -1.78 -27.89
N HIS A 167 -11.98 -1.96 -26.82
CA HIS A 167 -13.44 -1.98 -26.89
C HIS A 167 -14.03 -0.66 -27.40
N LYS A 168 -13.52 0.49 -26.92
CA LYS A 168 -14.01 1.81 -27.34
C LYS A 168 -13.65 2.13 -28.81
N SER A 169 -12.43 1.82 -29.22
CA SER A 169 -11.91 2.18 -30.55
C SER A 169 -12.23 1.13 -31.63
N LYS A 170 -12.63 -0.08 -31.23
CA LYS A 170 -12.80 -1.27 -32.08
C LYS A 170 -11.54 -1.61 -32.90
N LYS A 171 -10.37 -1.19 -32.40
CA LYS A 171 -9.05 -1.36 -33.01
C LYS A 171 -8.02 -1.60 -31.91
N GLU A 172 -6.87 -2.15 -32.27
CA GLU A 172 -5.73 -2.24 -31.35
C GLU A 172 -5.22 -0.81 -31.05
N PRO A 173 -5.11 -0.41 -29.77
CA PRO A 173 -4.66 0.92 -29.40
C PRO A 173 -3.16 1.07 -29.64
N THR A 174 -2.75 2.26 -30.08
CA THR A 174 -1.33 2.59 -30.22
C THR A 174 -0.69 2.86 -28.86
N ASP A 175 0.63 2.72 -28.75
CA ASP A 175 1.35 3.01 -27.51
C ASP A 175 1.05 4.41 -26.95
N ALA A 176 0.96 5.41 -27.82
CA ALA A 176 0.61 6.77 -27.42
C ALA A 176 -0.82 6.88 -26.84
N GLN A 177 -1.77 6.09 -27.37
CA GLN A 177 -3.14 6.03 -26.82
C GLN A 177 -3.16 5.34 -25.47
N ILE A 178 -2.38 4.26 -25.31
CA ILE A 178 -2.23 3.56 -24.04
C ILE A 178 -1.64 4.51 -23.00
N ASP A 179 -0.49 5.14 -23.29
CA ASP A 179 0.19 6.03 -22.36
C ASP A 179 -0.69 7.22 -21.95
N ALA A 180 -1.40 7.82 -22.91
CA ALA A 180 -2.34 8.91 -22.63
C ALA A 180 -3.48 8.47 -21.72
N GLU A 181 -4.05 7.27 -21.94
CA GLU A 181 -5.14 6.76 -21.11
C GLU A 181 -4.68 6.38 -19.71
N LEU A 182 -3.51 5.76 -19.59
CA LEU A 182 -2.92 5.42 -18.29
C LEU A 182 -2.60 6.69 -17.50
N GLN A 183 -1.95 7.68 -18.14
CA GLN A 183 -1.64 8.97 -17.53
C GLN A 183 -2.91 9.70 -17.07
N ARG A 184 -3.95 9.69 -17.91
CA ARG A 184 -5.24 10.33 -17.61
C ARG A 184 -5.95 9.69 -16.43
N ARG A 185 -5.88 8.36 -16.29
CA ARG A 185 -6.60 7.61 -15.25
C ARG A 185 -5.87 7.53 -13.92
N PHE A 186 -4.55 7.39 -13.98
CA PHE A 186 -3.76 6.99 -12.80
C PHE A 186 -2.72 8.03 -12.39
N GLY A 187 -2.50 9.07 -13.20
CA GLY A 187 -1.40 10.01 -13.03
C GLY A 187 -0.08 9.47 -13.60
N ALA A 188 1.04 10.18 -13.35
CA ALA A 188 2.33 9.83 -13.92
C ALA A 188 2.96 8.53 -13.38
N ARG A 189 3.00 8.37 -12.06
CA ARG A 189 3.61 7.22 -11.38
C ARG A 189 2.77 5.94 -11.47
N GLY A 190 1.45 6.07 -11.39
CA GLY A 190 0.46 5.03 -11.60
C GLY A 190 0.48 4.57 -13.05
N ALA A 191 0.62 5.50 -14.00
CA ALA A 191 0.80 5.14 -15.41
C ALA A 191 2.09 4.36 -15.66
N GLU A 192 3.23 4.76 -15.07
CA GLU A 192 4.50 4.02 -15.18
C GLU A 192 4.34 2.55 -14.74
N LEU A 193 3.76 2.31 -13.56
CA LEU A 193 3.54 0.95 -13.04
C LEU A 193 2.51 0.16 -13.85
N ALA A 194 1.42 0.80 -14.26
CA ALA A 194 0.39 0.17 -15.09
C ALA A 194 0.96 -0.19 -16.48
N ARG A 195 1.81 0.68 -17.05
CA ARG A 195 2.50 0.47 -18.32
C ARG A 195 3.48 -0.69 -18.23
N LYS A 196 4.34 -0.71 -17.20
CA LYS A 196 5.23 -1.85 -16.91
C LYS A 196 4.43 -3.14 -16.80
N GLY A 197 3.31 -3.12 -16.08
CA GLY A 197 2.42 -4.27 -15.96
C GLY A 197 1.84 -4.75 -17.29
N TRP A 198 1.52 -3.84 -18.22
CA TRP A 198 1.10 -4.18 -19.57
C TRP A 198 2.23 -4.77 -20.42
N ASP A 199 3.40 -4.15 -20.41
CA ASP A 199 4.57 -4.59 -21.16
C ASP A 199 5.06 -5.97 -20.68
N GLU A 200 4.97 -6.24 -19.39
CA GLU A 200 5.37 -7.49 -18.74
C GLU A 200 4.22 -8.51 -18.59
N ARG A 201 3.09 -8.33 -19.27
CA ARG A 201 1.90 -9.20 -19.08
C ARG A 201 2.15 -10.69 -19.29
N ALA A 202 3.12 -11.04 -20.14
CA ALA A 202 3.53 -12.42 -20.42
C ALA A 202 4.74 -12.88 -19.57
N SER A 203 5.34 -11.99 -18.78
CA SER A 203 6.49 -12.32 -17.95
C SER A 203 6.07 -13.18 -16.76
N PRO A 204 6.72 -14.33 -16.50
CA PRO A 204 6.48 -15.09 -15.28
C PRO A 204 6.89 -14.31 -14.01
N ASN A 205 7.74 -13.30 -14.18
CA ASN A 205 8.26 -12.48 -13.09
C ASN A 205 7.52 -11.14 -12.91
N ARG A 206 6.39 -10.95 -13.59
CA ARG A 206 5.62 -9.68 -13.59
C ARG A 206 5.37 -9.11 -12.19
N PHE A 207 5.23 -9.95 -11.17
CA PHE A 207 4.85 -9.53 -9.82
C PHE A 207 5.89 -9.80 -8.72
N VAL A 208 7.14 -10.03 -9.12
CA VAL A 208 8.19 -10.41 -8.17
C VAL A 208 8.49 -9.26 -7.20
N ASP A 209 8.52 -8.01 -7.68
CA ASP A 209 8.70 -6.81 -6.86
C ASP A 209 7.64 -6.72 -5.74
N GLU A 210 6.38 -6.97 -6.07
CA GLU A 210 5.26 -6.91 -5.13
C GLU A 210 5.35 -8.01 -4.07
N GLU A 211 5.66 -9.25 -4.49
CA GLU A 211 5.86 -10.38 -3.57
C GLU A 211 7.02 -10.13 -2.60
N PHE A 212 8.12 -9.59 -3.12
CA PHE A 212 9.30 -9.25 -2.35
C PHE A 212 9.01 -8.18 -1.28
N VAL A 213 8.40 -7.07 -1.68
CA VAL A 213 8.06 -5.95 -0.78
C VAL A 213 7.08 -6.38 0.31
N VAL A 214 6.03 -7.14 -0.03
CA VAL A 214 5.05 -7.63 0.95
C VAL A 214 5.70 -8.61 1.91
N THR A 215 6.50 -9.55 1.40
CA THR A 215 7.21 -10.53 2.26
C THR A 215 8.12 -9.82 3.25
N ALA A 216 8.95 -8.87 2.80
CA ALA A 216 9.87 -8.14 3.65
C ALA A 216 9.14 -7.33 4.74
N THR A 217 8.11 -6.59 4.34
CA THR A 217 7.35 -5.72 5.26
C THR A 217 6.61 -6.52 6.31
N LEU A 218 5.92 -7.59 5.91
CA LEU A 218 5.22 -8.46 6.86
C LEU A 218 6.20 -9.24 7.74
N THR A 219 7.38 -9.63 7.22
CA THR A 219 8.44 -10.23 8.07
C THR A 219 8.85 -9.26 9.18
N ALA A 220 8.99 -7.97 8.89
CA ALA A 220 9.32 -6.96 9.90
C ALA A 220 8.29 -6.92 11.02
N ILE A 221 7.00 -6.88 10.64
CA ILE A 221 5.87 -6.82 11.56
C ILE A 221 5.77 -8.10 12.39
N MET A 222 5.79 -9.28 11.75
CA MET A 222 5.58 -10.55 12.43
C MET A 222 6.73 -10.92 13.37
N LEU A 223 7.97 -10.64 12.99
CA LEU A 223 9.12 -10.90 13.85
C LEU A 223 9.31 -9.83 14.93
N GLY A 224 8.68 -8.66 14.77
CA GLY A 224 8.99 -7.47 15.58
C GLY A 224 10.48 -7.08 15.45
N ARG A 225 11.08 -7.35 14.29
CA ARG A 225 12.49 -7.09 14.00
C ARG A 225 12.63 -6.14 12.84
N GLU A 226 13.76 -5.44 12.86
CA GLU A 226 14.12 -4.54 11.80
C GLU A 226 14.35 -5.27 10.47
N VAL A 227 13.79 -4.72 9.39
CA VAL A 227 13.94 -5.23 8.03
C VAL A 227 14.35 -4.13 7.05
N PRO A 228 15.62 -4.11 6.60
CA PRO A 228 16.10 -3.27 5.51
C PRO A 228 15.91 -3.96 4.15
N ILE A 229 15.12 -3.34 3.27
CA ILE A 229 15.07 -3.68 1.84
C ILE A 229 16.17 -2.91 1.10
N LEU A 230 16.99 -3.60 0.32
CA LEU A 230 18.11 -3.02 -0.43
C LEU A 230 17.84 -3.13 -1.93
N THR A 231 17.68 -2.01 -2.65
CA THR A 231 17.32 -2.03 -4.08
C THR A 231 17.89 -0.85 -4.87
N PHE A 232 18.15 -1.04 -6.16
CA PHE A 232 18.37 0.02 -7.16
C PHE A 232 17.11 0.29 -7.99
N ASP A 233 16.07 -0.53 -7.85
CA ASP A 233 14.80 -0.39 -8.55
C ASP A 233 13.91 0.63 -7.85
N THR A 234 13.49 1.63 -8.63
CA THR A 234 12.57 2.66 -8.14
C THR A 234 11.16 2.09 -7.93
N ASP A 235 10.79 1.01 -8.63
CA ASP A 235 9.48 0.36 -8.48
C ASP A 235 9.36 -0.36 -7.14
N VAL A 236 10.37 -1.11 -6.72
CA VAL A 236 10.42 -1.73 -5.38
C VAL A 236 10.28 -0.67 -4.29
N HIS A 237 11.02 0.44 -4.40
CA HIS A 237 10.93 1.56 -3.46
C HIS A 237 9.54 2.23 -3.48
N ASN A 238 8.93 2.33 -4.67
CA ASN A 238 7.59 2.88 -4.84
C ASN A 238 6.50 1.98 -4.25
N GLN A 239 6.61 0.67 -4.44
CA GLN A 239 5.68 -0.31 -3.91
C GLN A 239 5.79 -0.41 -2.39
N PHE A 240 7.01 -0.37 -1.85
CA PHE A 240 7.22 -0.31 -0.40
C PHE A 240 6.54 0.89 0.26
N ALA A 241 6.72 2.08 -0.32
CA ALA A 241 6.08 3.28 0.20
C ALA A 241 4.54 3.15 0.17
N LYS A 242 3.94 2.63 -0.91
CA LYS A 242 2.49 2.45 -0.97
C LYS A 242 2.00 1.38 0.01
N LEU A 243 2.70 0.24 0.13
CA LEU A 243 2.35 -0.78 1.10
C LEU A 243 2.37 -0.24 2.53
N ALA A 244 3.41 0.53 2.87
CA ALA A 244 3.51 1.19 4.17
C ALA A 244 2.31 2.11 4.42
N HIS A 245 1.89 2.90 3.43
CA HIS A 245 0.69 3.73 3.53
C HIS A 245 -0.57 2.90 3.79
N LEU A 246 -0.81 1.87 2.98
CA LEU A 246 -2.00 1.00 3.11
C LEU A 246 -2.09 0.39 4.52
N ILE A 247 -1.00 -0.21 5.02
CA ILE A 247 -0.97 -0.82 6.35
C ILE A 247 -1.18 0.24 7.45
N CYS A 248 -0.53 1.40 7.32
CA CYS A 248 -0.68 2.47 8.32
C CYS A 248 -2.11 3.00 8.39
N ASP A 249 -2.77 3.18 7.25
CA ASP A 249 -4.13 3.72 7.19
C ASP A 249 -5.16 2.68 7.63
N ASP A 250 -4.99 1.41 7.25
CA ASP A 250 -5.79 0.31 7.77
C ASP A 250 -5.68 0.20 9.30
N TYR A 251 -4.47 0.32 9.85
CA TYR A 251 -4.26 0.24 11.30
C TYR A 251 -4.84 1.45 12.04
N ARG A 252 -4.69 2.67 11.51
CA ARG A 252 -5.38 3.85 12.05
C ARG A 252 -6.89 3.68 12.01
N SER A 253 -7.41 3.06 10.97
CA SER A 253 -8.84 2.78 10.82
C SER A 253 -9.33 1.81 11.88
N MET A 254 -8.55 0.75 12.16
CA MET A 254 -8.82 -0.18 13.26
C MET A 254 -8.89 0.56 14.61
N LEU A 255 -7.90 1.40 14.91
CA LEU A 255 -7.85 2.15 16.18
C LEU A 255 -9.02 3.14 16.32
N VAL A 256 -9.39 3.84 15.24
CA VAL A 256 -10.56 4.72 15.25
C VAL A 256 -11.86 3.95 15.44
N ALA A 257 -12.00 2.77 14.81
CA ALA A 257 -13.15 1.90 15.02
C ALA A 257 -13.29 1.48 16.50
N GLU A 258 -12.17 1.14 17.13
CA GLU A 258 -12.13 0.75 18.55
C GLU A 258 -12.50 1.88 19.48
N GLU A 259 -11.94 3.06 19.24
CA GLU A 259 -12.28 4.23 20.05
C GLU A 259 -13.74 4.63 19.84
N PHE A 260 -14.25 4.55 18.61
CA PHE A 260 -15.66 4.80 18.30
C PHE A 260 -16.58 3.80 19.02
N GLN A 261 -16.25 2.52 19.02
CA GLN A 261 -17.05 1.48 19.67
C GLN A 261 -17.01 1.62 21.20
N ARG A 262 -15.85 1.98 21.77
CA ARG A 262 -15.66 2.19 23.21
C ARG A 262 -16.43 3.41 23.70
N ASN A 263 -16.34 4.52 22.96
CA ASN A 263 -17.03 5.76 23.30
C ASN A 263 -17.39 6.52 22.01
N PRO A 264 -18.62 6.34 21.49
CA PRO A 264 -19.07 7.02 20.29
C PRO A 264 -19.02 8.55 20.41
N PHE A 265 -19.06 9.08 21.64
CA PHE A 265 -19.02 10.52 21.91
C PHE A 265 -17.59 11.09 21.97
N THR A 266 -16.53 10.27 21.96
CA THR A 266 -15.13 10.75 21.95
C THR A 266 -14.87 11.74 20.81
N PHE A 267 -15.55 11.55 19.68
CA PHE A 267 -15.40 12.43 18.51
C PHE A 267 -16.35 13.65 18.51
N GLY A 268 -17.22 13.77 19.52
CA GLY A 268 -18.14 14.89 19.74
C GLY A 268 -19.22 15.01 18.66
N SER A 269 -19.78 16.23 18.50
CA SER A 269 -20.79 16.57 17.47
C SER A 269 -20.28 16.54 16.02
N ARG A 270 -19.07 16.01 15.79
CA ARG A 270 -18.40 15.92 14.48
C ARG A 270 -18.72 14.62 13.73
N SER A 271 -19.55 13.76 14.32
CA SER A 271 -20.16 12.62 13.65
C SER A 271 -21.35 13.08 12.80
N GLN A 272 -21.37 12.71 11.52
CA GLN A 272 -22.49 12.93 10.63
C GLN A 272 -22.97 11.59 10.09
N ILE A 273 -24.28 11.35 10.15
CA ILE A 273 -24.86 10.20 9.46
C ILE A 273 -24.87 10.53 7.96
N LEU A 274 -24.19 9.72 7.17
CA LEU A 274 -24.10 9.81 5.73
C LEU A 274 -25.07 8.78 5.13
N ASN A 275 -26.03 9.26 4.34
CA ASN A 275 -26.98 8.43 3.58
C ASN A 275 -27.73 7.35 4.42
N GLY A 276 -27.91 7.58 5.72
CA GLY A 276 -28.60 6.66 6.65
C GLY A 276 -27.89 5.33 6.95
N ARG A 277 -26.74 5.04 6.30
CA ARG A 277 -26.02 3.76 6.43
C ARG A 277 -24.56 3.92 6.84
N ALA A 278 -24.01 5.12 6.66
CA ALA A 278 -22.62 5.41 6.98
C ALA A 278 -22.52 6.47 8.08
N VAL A 279 -21.43 6.46 8.83
CA VAL A 279 -21.09 7.49 9.81
C VAL A 279 -19.76 8.11 9.39
N GLY A 280 -19.79 9.40 9.06
CA GLY A 280 -18.60 10.20 8.79
C GLY A 280 -18.13 10.89 10.06
N LEU A 281 -16.85 10.73 10.42
CA LEU A 281 -16.20 11.41 11.53
C LEU A 281 -15.15 12.37 11.00
N LYS A 282 -15.28 13.66 11.34
CA LYS A 282 -14.26 14.67 11.01
C LYS A 282 -13.26 14.80 12.17
N LEU A 283 -12.09 14.22 11.98
CA LEU A 283 -11.03 14.11 12.98
C LEU A 283 -9.87 15.07 12.68
N ARG A 284 -9.22 15.56 13.73
CA ARG A 284 -7.91 16.21 13.61
C ARG A 284 -6.85 15.13 13.43
N HIS A 285 -5.80 15.42 12.65
CA HIS A 285 -4.70 14.48 12.50
C HIS A 285 -4.09 14.05 13.84
N SER A 286 -3.94 14.99 14.78
CA SER A 286 -3.43 14.72 16.13
C SER A 286 -4.32 13.79 16.96
N GLU A 287 -5.64 13.74 16.70
CA GLU A 287 -6.55 12.82 17.39
C GLU A 287 -6.29 11.39 16.92
N VAL A 288 -6.14 11.17 15.62
CA VAL A 288 -5.79 9.85 15.07
C VAL A 288 -4.40 9.42 15.52
N CYS A 289 -3.41 10.31 15.46
CA CYS A 289 -2.07 10.02 15.94
C CYS A 289 -2.02 9.73 17.44
N GLY A 290 -2.89 10.35 18.24
CA GLY A 290 -2.99 10.12 19.68
C GLY A 290 -3.50 8.73 20.05
N LEU A 291 -4.16 8.02 19.13
CA LEU A 291 -4.60 6.64 19.32
C LEU A 291 -3.48 5.62 19.13
N VAL A 292 -2.39 6.02 18.46
CA VAL A 292 -1.30 5.09 18.09
C VAL A 292 -0.45 4.79 19.32
N PRO A 293 -0.29 3.51 19.70
CA PRO A 293 0.59 3.14 20.80
C PRO A 293 2.02 3.63 20.56
N SER A 294 2.66 4.16 21.60
CA SER A 294 4.02 4.71 21.48
C SER A 294 5.11 3.63 21.39
N ASP A 295 4.92 2.48 22.06
CA ASP A 295 5.86 1.35 22.10
C ASP A 295 5.13 0.04 22.46
N PRO A 296 5.68 -1.14 22.12
CA PRO A 296 6.85 -1.34 21.25
C PRO A 296 6.50 -1.22 19.76
N PHE A 297 7.49 -0.85 18.94
CA PHE A 297 7.39 -0.83 17.47
C PHE A 297 8.59 -1.51 16.80
N THR A 298 8.44 -1.85 15.54
CA THR A 298 9.48 -2.39 14.65
C THR A 298 9.69 -1.46 13.45
N ASN A 299 10.88 -1.50 12.85
CA ASN A 299 11.21 -0.65 11.72
C ASN A 299 11.30 -1.46 10.42
N ALA A 300 10.68 -0.94 9.37
CA ALA A 300 10.93 -1.40 8.01
C ALA A 300 11.52 -0.25 7.20
N TYR A 301 12.52 -0.57 6.38
CA TYR A 301 13.19 0.40 5.53
C TYR A 301 13.22 -0.06 4.09
N CYS A 302 13.22 0.89 3.16
CA CYS A 302 13.63 0.63 1.79
C CYS A 302 14.72 1.63 1.39
N PHE A 303 15.91 1.10 1.18
CA PHE A 303 17.08 1.81 0.66
C PHE A 303 17.07 1.73 -0.87
N LEU A 304 16.85 2.88 -1.51
CA LEU A 304 17.00 3.04 -2.95
C LEU A 304 18.39 3.61 -3.25
N PHE A 305 19.26 2.75 -3.72
CA PHE A 305 20.57 3.11 -4.22
C PHE A 305 20.46 3.79 -5.59
N GLY A 306 21.32 4.76 -5.82
CA GLY A 306 21.49 5.46 -7.07
C GLY A 306 22.98 5.57 -7.40
N ASN A 307 23.26 5.68 -8.69
CA ASN A 307 24.60 5.64 -9.27
C ASN A 307 25.33 4.32 -8.94
N ASP A 308 26.65 4.27 -9.12
CA ASP A 308 27.48 3.14 -8.70
C ASP A 308 27.99 3.35 -7.27
N PHE A 309 28.79 2.41 -6.76
CA PHE A 309 29.35 2.48 -5.42
C PHE A 309 30.50 3.49 -5.27
N ARG A 310 30.92 4.18 -6.34
CA ARG A 310 31.95 5.24 -6.29
C ARG A 310 31.32 6.62 -6.05
N ASP A 311 30.14 6.87 -6.59
CA ASP A 311 29.29 8.04 -6.28
C ASP A 311 27.95 7.61 -5.68
N LEU A 312 28.00 6.77 -4.64
CA LEU A 312 26.81 6.14 -4.09
C LEU A 312 25.85 7.19 -3.53
N ARG A 313 24.63 7.19 -4.05
CA ARG A 313 23.54 8.03 -3.54
C ARG A 313 22.43 7.17 -3.01
N ILE A 314 21.91 7.52 -1.85
CA ILE A 314 20.87 6.74 -1.17
C ILE A 314 19.67 7.64 -0.91
N SER A 315 18.51 7.19 -1.37
CA SER A 315 17.20 7.62 -0.88
C SER A 315 16.69 6.52 0.04
N ARG A 316 16.00 6.90 1.10
CA ARG A 316 15.43 5.95 2.05
C ARG A 316 13.96 6.26 2.26
N VAL A 317 13.14 5.25 2.42
CA VAL A 317 11.81 5.34 3.03
C VAL A 317 11.84 4.53 4.30
N ASP A 318 11.42 5.15 5.40
CA ASP A 318 11.39 4.57 6.72
C ASP A 318 9.96 4.55 7.24
N VAL A 319 9.54 3.43 7.83
CA VAL A 319 8.27 3.33 8.54
C VAL A 319 8.45 2.52 9.82
N ASN A 320 7.80 2.98 10.89
CA ASN A 320 7.76 2.29 12.17
C ASN A 320 6.38 1.69 12.37
N PHE A 321 6.28 0.38 12.51
CA PHE A 321 5.01 -0.30 12.78
C PHE A 321 4.92 -0.64 14.28
N PRO A 322 3.89 -0.16 15.01
CA PRO A 322 3.55 -0.73 16.32
C PRO A 322 3.46 -2.26 16.22
N LEU A 323 3.93 -2.99 17.23
CA LEU A 323 3.83 -4.46 17.19
C LEU A 323 2.37 -4.94 17.16
N ASP A 324 1.45 -4.14 17.69
CA ASP A 324 0.01 -4.38 17.64
C ASP A 324 -0.58 -4.34 16.22
N VAL A 325 0.16 -3.89 15.20
CA VAL A 325 -0.22 -4.06 13.78
C VAL A 325 -0.43 -5.53 13.43
N GLN A 326 0.21 -6.48 14.13
CA GLN A 326 -0.06 -7.92 13.97
C GLN A 326 -1.55 -8.26 14.18
N ARG A 327 -2.25 -7.55 15.07
CA ARG A 327 -3.68 -7.73 15.31
C ARG A 327 -4.51 -7.34 14.09
N LEU A 328 -4.17 -6.22 13.44
CA LEU A 328 -4.80 -5.83 12.18
C LEU A 328 -4.63 -6.94 11.12
N LEU A 329 -3.43 -7.51 11.00
CA LEU A 329 -3.18 -8.57 10.01
C LEU A 329 -4.08 -9.79 10.26
N ASN A 330 -4.31 -10.15 11.53
CA ASN A 330 -5.22 -11.22 11.92
C ASN A 330 -6.71 -10.87 11.63
N ILE A 331 -7.10 -9.61 11.85
CA ILE A 331 -8.46 -9.13 11.53
C ILE A 331 -8.70 -9.14 10.02
N LYS A 332 -7.77 -8.61 9.23
CA LYS A 332 -7.81 -8.67 7.76
C LYS A 332 -7.89 -10.11 7.28
N GLN A 333 -7.16 -11.02 7.94
CA GLN A 333 -7.21 -12.44 7.64
C GLN A 333 -8.60 -13.06 7.86
N SER A 334 -9.29 -12.68 8.94
CA SER A 334 -10.57 -13.28 9.30
C SER A 334 -11.77 -12.62 8.63
N THR A 335 -11.67 -11.32 8.31
CA THR A 335 -12.83 -10.52 7.88
C THR A 335 -12.67 -9.84 6.52
N GLY A 336 -11.44 -9.69 6.01
CA GLY A 336 -11.16 -8.81 4.87
C GLY A 336 -11.33 -7.31 5.18
N ARG A 337 -11.66 -6.94 6.42
CA ARG A 337 -11.94 -5.57 6.87
C ARG A 337 -10.79 -5.04 7.74
N ASN A 338 -10.86 -3.76 8.09
CA ASN A 338 -9.93 -3.11 9.02
C ASN A 338 -10.30 -3.37 10.48
N THR A 339 -11.50 -3.89 10.75
CA THR A 339 -12.03 -4.08 12.10
C THR A 339 -13.03 -5.23 12.14
N ASP A 340 -13.08 -5.94 13.27
CA ASP A 340 -13.99 -7.05 13.58
C ASP A 340 -15.09 -6.66 14.59
N ILE A 341 -14.99 -5.49 15.21
CA ILE A 341 -15.88 -5.04 16.31
C ILE A 341 -17.10 -4.23 15.85
N LEU A 342 -17.17 -3.82 14.58
CA LEU A 342 -18.29 -3.04 14.02
C LEU A 342 -19.35 -3.92 13.31
N GLY A 343 -19.32 -5.24 13.55
CA GLY A 343 -20.23 -6.20 12.92
C GLY A 343 -19.95 -6.36 11.44
N THR A 344 -20.95 -6.05 10.59
CA THR A 344 -20.80 -6.08 9.11
C THR A 344 -20.12 -4.85 8.55
N ARG A 345 -20.01 -3.78 9.35
CA ARG A 345 -19.44 -2.51 8.92
C ARG A 345 -17.92 -2.52 9.00
N ASN A 346 -17.29 -1.73 8.17
CA ASN A 346 -15.86 -1.44 8.25
C ASN A 346 -15.64 0.02 8.66
N CYS A 347 -14.42 0.36 9.08
CA CYS A 347 -13.97 1.73 9.30
C CYS A 347 -12.81 2.04 8.35
N ARG A 348 -12.79 3.25 7.81
CA ARG A 348 -11.71 3.76 6.97
C ARG A 348 -11.36 5.16 7.36
N VAL A 349 -10.09 5.41 7.63
CA VAL A 349 -9.55 6.73 7.91
C VAL A 349 -8.74 7.16 6.70
N SER A 350 -9.16 8.26 6.07
CA SER A 350 -8.37 8.94 5.04
C SER A 350 -7.87 10.26 5.59
N SER A 351 -6.61 10.59 5.34
CA SER A 351 -6.09 11.94 5.60
C SER A 351 -6.32 12.78 4.37
N ARG A 352 -6.96 13.94 4.51
CA ARG A 352 -7.16 14.90 3.42
C ARG A 352 -6.61 16.25 3.82
N ARG A 353 -5.87 16.90 2.93
CA ARG A 353 -5.58 18.33 3.09
C ARG A 353 -6.83 19.13 2.73
N ASN A 354 -7.23 20.05 3.60
CA ASN A 354 -8.23 21.03 3.22
C ASN A 354 -7.58 22.18 2.41
N PHE A 355 -8.42 23.07 1.86
CA PHE A 355 -7.98 24.24 1.09
C PHE A 355 -7.04 25.19 1.85
N ARG A 356 -6.98 25.10 3.18
CA ARG A 356 -6.09 25.89 4.05
C ARG A 356 -4.78 25.17 4.37
N GLY A 357 -4.52 24.01 3.75
CA GLY A 357 -3.30 23.23 3.94
C GLY A 357 -3.27 22.41 5.24
N SER A 358 -4.25 22.54 6.13
CA SER A 358 -4.34 21.70 7.32
C SER A 358 -4.86 20.30 6.98
N VAL A 359 -4.26 19.28 7.60
CA VAL A 359 -4.69 17.89 7.44
C VAL A 359 -5.89 17.62 8.34
N VAL A 360 -6.98 17.20 7.71
CA VAL A 360 -8.17 16.68 8.36
C VAL A 360 -8.21 15.18 8.08
N ALA A 361 -8.31 14.38 9.14
CA ALA A 361 -8.61 12.96 8.98
C ALA A 361 -10.13 12.80 8.89
N VAL A 362 -10.60 12.01 7.93
CA VAL A 362 -12.01 11.66 7.78
C VAL A 362 -12.12 10.17 7.98
N ALA A 363 -12.82 9.76 9.04
CA ALA A 363 -13.19 8.37 9.22
C ALA A 363 -14.57 8.12 8.65
N ILE A 364 -14.76 7.04 7.89
CA ILE A 364 -16.05 6.61 7.38
C ILE A 364 -16.30 5.21 7.91
N ILE A 365 -17.44 5.01 8.57
CA ILE A 365 -17.92 3.71 9.04
C ILE A 365 -19.15 3.35 8.21
N ASN A 366 -19.10 2.29 7.41
CA ASN A 366 -20.18 1.89 6.50
C ASN A 366 -20.21 0.37 6.31
N ASP A 367 -21.32 -0.16 5.77
CA ASP A 367 -21.28 -1.46 5.12
C ASP A 367 -20.35 -1.35 3.91
N ASP A 368 -19.28 -2.14 3.90
CA ASP A 368 -18.23 -2.00 2.90
C ASP A 368 -18.73 -2.53 1.55
N ASP A 369 -18.73 -1.66 0.53
CA ASP A 369 -18.92 -2.09 -0.84
C ASP A 369 -17.75 -2.99 -1.24
N LEU A 370 -18.07 -4.20 -1.68
CA LEU A 370 -17.07 -5.18 -2.10
C LEU A 370 -16.95 -5.17 -3.62
N ALA A 371 -15.72 -5.05 -4.11
CA ALA A 371 -15.37 -5.15 -5.52
C ALA A 371 -14.63 -6.47 -5.77
N ARG A 372 -15.03 -7.18 -6.82
CA ARG A 372 -14.36 -8.41 -7.25
C ARG A 372 -13.35 -8.09 -8.36
N VAL A 373 -12.09 -8.45 -8.15
CA VAL A 373 -11.04 -8.35 -9.17
C VAL A 373 -10.48 -9.75 -9.38
N GLY A 374 -10.83 -10.37 -10.51
CA GLY A 374 -10.54 -11.78 -10.75
C GLY A 374 -11.25 -12.66 -9.72
N THR A 375 -10.49 -13.51 -9.03
CA THR A 375 -11.00 -14.41 -7.97
C THR A 375 -11.02 -13.77 -6.58
N GLN A 376 -10.50 -12.54 -6.44
CA GLN A 376 -10.35 -11.90 -5.15
C GLN A 376 -11.42 -10.83 -4.91
N ILE A 377 -11.79 -10.66 -3.65
CA ILE A 377 -12.75 -9.66 -3.20
C ILE A 377 -12.00 -8.64 -2.36
N PHE A 378 -12.14 -7.38 -2.74
CA PHE A 378 -11.56 -6.24 -2.05
C PHE A 378 -12.68 -5.34 -1.59
N ALA A 379 -12.43 -4.60 -0.53
CA ALA A 379 -13.30 -3.51 -0.21
C ALA A 379 -12.98 -2.35 -1.19
N TYR A 380 -13.99 -1.75 -1.83
CA TYR A 380 -13.83 -0.91 -3.02
C TYR A 380 -12.88 0.28 -2.82
N GLU A 381 -12.88 0.89 -1.63
CA GLU A 381 -11.94 1.98 -1.36
C GLU A 381 -10.49 1.51 -1.19
N ASP A 382 -10.22 0.23 -0.92
CA ASP A 382 -8.84 -0.30 -0.93
C ASP A 382 -8.29 -0.28 -2.36
N LEU A 383 -9.13 -0.60 -3.35
CA LEU A 383 -8.78 -0.53 -4.77
C LEU A 383 -8.57 0.93 -5.22
N LYS A 384 -9.38 1.86 -4.71
CA LYS A 384 -9.17 3.29 -4.97
C LYS A 384 -7.86 3.76 -4.36
N GLU A 385 -7.62 3.44 -3.10
CA GLU A 385 -6.44 3.90 -2.37
C GLU A 385 -5.16 3.34 -2.96
N VAL A 386 -5.14 2.07 -3.38
CA VAL A 386 -3.94 1.49 -3.97
C VAL A 386 -3.57 2.12 -5.32
N LEU A 387 -4.56 2.61 -6.07
CA LEU A 387 -4.38 3.34 -7.33
C LEU A 387 -4.15 4.84 -7.13
N ALA A 388 -4.58 5.41 -6.00
CA ALA A 388 -4.45 6.83 -5.72
C ALA A 388 -2.97 7.25 -5.71
N GLU A 389 -2.63 8.18 -6.59
CA GLU A 389 -1.29 8.73 -6.68
C GLU A 389 -0.98 9.78 -5.61
N ASP A 390 -2.03 10.47 -5.18
CA ASP A 390 -2.13 11.56 -4.21
C ASP A 390 -3.50 11.37 -3.50
N ASP A 391 -3.73 11.95 -2.32
CA ASP A 391 -5.06 12.02 -1.65
C ASP A 391 -6.15 12.69 -2.52
N THR A 392 -5.81 13.07 -3.76
CA THR A 392 -6.67 13.56 -4.84
C THR A 392 -6.74 12.53 -5.97
N VAL A 393 -7.71 11.64 -5.90
CA VAL A 393 -8.14 10.86 -7.08
C VAL A 393 -8.97 11.79 -7.98
N VAL A 394 -8.56 11.95 -9.23
CA VAL A 394 -9.46 12.41 -10.31
C VAL A 394 -10.16 11.16 -10.84
N TYR A 395 -11.47 11.11 -10.61
CA TYR A 395 -12.30 9.99 -11.00
C TYR A 395 -12.25 9.75 -12.52
N PRO A 396 -12.10 8.50 -12.99
CA PRO A 396 -12.76 8.14 -14.22
C PRO A 396 -14.25 8.13 -13.91
N ALA A 397 -14.99 9.11 -14.44
CA ALA A 397 -16.36 8.84 -14.81
C ALA A 397 -16.33 7.54 -15.63
N VAL A 398 -16.90 6.47 -15.11
CA VAL A 398 -17.45 5.44 -15.98
C VAL A 398 -18.58 6.18 -16.69
N GLU A 399 -18.27 6.79 -17.83
CA GLU A 399 -19.25 7.42 -18.70
C GLU A 399 -20.37 6.39 -18.93
N GLY A 400 -21.52 6.63 -18.28
CA GLY A 400 -22.63 5.68 -18.21
C GLY A 400 -23.43 5.66 -16.91
N ILE A 401 -23.01 6.34 -15.83
CA ILE A 401 -23.84 6.47 -14.62
C ILE A 401 -23.96 7.95 -14.25
N HIS A 402 -25.15 8.51 -14.50
CA HIS A 402 -25.52 9.87 -14.09
C HIS A 402 -25.52 9.99 -12.57
N ASP A 403 -24.92 11.07 -12.07
CA ASP A 403 -24.70 11.43 -10.65
C ASP A 403 -25.97 11.66 -9.80
N SER A 404 -27.17 11.41 -10.31
CA SER A 404 -28.42 11.67 -9.57
C SER A 404 -29.08 10.43 -8.95
N GLU A 405 -28.62 9.22 -9.24
CA GLU A 405 -29.24 7.98 -8.71
C GLU A 405 -28.21 6.85 -8.45
N VAL A 406 -27.38 7.00 -7.44
CA VAL A 406 -26.50 5.89 -6.99
C VAL A 406 -27.26 5.01 -6.00
N ASN A 407 -27.92 3.96 -6.52
CA ASN A 407 -28.33 2.80 -5.72
C ASN A 407 -27.11 1.93 -5.43
N TYR A 408 -26.72 1.85 -4.16
CA TYR A 408 -25.51 1.20 -3.61
C TYR A 408 -25.54 -0.35 -3.57
N ASN A 409 -26.10 -1.01 -4.59
CA ASN A 409 -26.04 -2.47 -4.73
C ASN A 409 -25.59 -2.85 -6.15
N ARG A 410 -24.35 -2.53 -6.51
CA ARG A 410 -23.75 -3.01 -7.77
C ARG A 410 -22.43 -3.70 -7.50
N GLU A 411 -22.41 -5.02 -7.70
CA GLU A 411 -21.19 -5.75 -7.98
C GLU A 411 -20.55 -5.13 -9.23
N LEU A 412 -19.36 -4.55 -9.07
CA LEU A 412 -18.58 -4.05 -10.20
C LEU A 412 -17.94 -5.27 -10.89
N VAL A 413 -18.67 -5.87 -11.85
CA VAL A 413 -18.15 -6.98 -12.66
C VAL A 413 -17.23 -6.40 -13.73
N LEU A 414 -15.91 -6.59 -13.57
CA LEU A 414 -14.91 -6.24 -14.57
C LEU A 414 -14.92 -7.29 -15.71
N PRO A 415 -14.87 -6.90 -16.99
CA PRO A 415 -14.99 -7.86 -18.08
C PRO A 415 -13.70 -8.69 -18.28
N GLY A 416 -13.85 -10.01 -18.19
CA GLY A 416 -13.07 -10.96 -19.00
C GLY A 416 -12.35 -12.10 -18.27
N LEU A 417 -13.04 -13.25 -18.14
CA LEU A 417 -12.57 -14.60 -18.51
C LEU A 417 -13.79 -15.42 -19.02
N PRO A 418 -13.61 -16.41 -19.90
CA PRO A 418 -14.71 -17.04 -20.64
C PRO A 418 -15.42 -18.09 -19.79
N GLY A 419 -16.76 -18.08 -19.80
CA GLY A 419 -17.62 -19.11 -19.23
C GLY A 419 -18.72 -18.55 -18.34
N ASP A 420 -19.95 -18.58 -18.87
CA ASP A 420 -21.24 -18.44 -18.21
C ASP A 420 -21.64 -17.04 -17.71
N ALA A 421 -22.28 -16.32 -18.62
CA ALA A 421 -23.18 -15.23 -18.30
C ALA A 421 -24.33 -15.76 -17.43
N PHE A 422 -24.38 -15.36 -16.15
CA PHE A 422 -25.61 -15.42 -15.40
C PHE A 422 -26.54 -14.34 -15.92
N TYR A 423 -27.49 -14.73 -16.77
CA TYR A 423 -28.67 -13.93 -17.04
C TYR A 423 -29.42 -13.72 -15.72
N MET A 424 -29.64 -12.47 -15.31
CA MET A 424 -30.75 -12.16 -14.42
C MET A 424 -32.01 -12.73 -15.07
N SER A 425 -32.77 -13.56 -14.36
CA SER A 425 -34.07 -14.04 -14.86
C SER A 425 -34.97 -12.84 -15.17
N GLU A 426 -35.85 -12.96 -16.17
CA GLU A 426 -36.85 -11.91 -16.46
C GLU A 426 -37.68 -11.57 -15.22
N GLU A 427 -37.90 -12.54 -14.33
CA GLU A 427 -38.56 -12.34 -13.04
C GLU A 427 -37.76 -11.39 -12.14
N ALA A 428 -36.45 -11.60 -11.97
CA ALA A 428 -35.59 -10.72 -11.17
C ALA A 428 -35.53 -9.29 -11.77
N ARG A 429 -35.56 -9.18 -13.10
CA ARG A 429 -35.64 -7.89 -13.79
C ARG A 429 -36.98 -7.20 -13.56
N THR A 430 -38.07 -7.95 -13.62
CA THR A 430 -39.44 -7.43 -13.41
C THR A 430 -39.66 -7.00 -11.97
N GLU A 431 -39.19 -7.78 -10.99
CA GLU A 431 -39.25 -7.41 -9.57
C GLU A 431 -38.44 -6.14 -9.27
N MET A 432 -37.27 -6.00 -9.89
CA MET A 432 -36.45 -4.79 -9.78
C MET A 432 -37.16 -3.57 -10.36
N GLU A 433 -37.77 -3.68 -11.54
CA GLU A 433 -38.55 -2.59 -12.16
C GLU A 433 -39.79 -2.20 -11.34
N GLN A 434 -40.47 -3.19 -10.74
CA GLN A 434 -41.62 -2.93 -9.86
C GLN A 434 -41.18 -2.27 -8.54
N SER A 435 -40.04 -2.67 -7.97
CA SER A 435 -39.45 -2.06 -6.78
C SER A 435 -39.08 -0.59 -7.04
N MET A 436 -38.50 -0.27 -8.20
CA MET A 436 -38.22 1.11 -8.61
C MET A 436 -39.51 1.95 -8.72
N LYS A 437 -40.55 1.41 -9.38
CA LYS A 437 -41.85 2.10 -9.49
C LYS A 437 -42.58 2.31 -8.16
N ARG A 438 -42.28 1.52 -7.13
CA ARG A 438 -42.81 1.74 -5.77
C ARG A 438 -42.05 2.88 -5.08
N ARG A 439 -40.72 2.85 -5.13
CA ARG A 439 -39.87 3.90 -4.53
C ARG A 439 -40.09 5.29 -5.14
N GLN A 440 -40.30 5.37 -6.45
CA GLN A 440 -40.64 6.64 -7.11
C GLN A 440 -41.96 7.21 -6.57
N ARG A 441 -42.98 6.36 -6.43
CA ARG A 441 -44.29 6.77 -5.89
C ARG A 441 -44.22 7.20 -4.42
N ASP A 442 -43.35 6.58 -3.64
CA ASP A 442 -43.15 6.95 -2.23
C ASP A 442 -42.37 8.26 -2.11
N ALA A 443 -41.38 8.50 -2.98
CA ALA A 443 -40.66 9.78 -3.06
C ALA A 443 -41.60 10.92 -3.46
N ASP A 444 -42.43 10.73 -4.50
CA ASP A 444 -43.38 11.74 -4.97
C ASP A 444 -44.42 12.09 -3.90
N ARG A 445 -44.82 11.13 -3.05
CA ARG A 445 -45.70 11.39 -1.89
C ARG A 445 -45.02 12.21 -0.80
N GLN A 446 -43.71 12.07 -0.61
CA GLN A 446 -42.96 12.75 0.42
C GLN A 446 -42.75 14.24 0.12
N TYR A 447 -42.81 14.63 -1.17
CA TYR A 447 -42.70 16.03 -1.62
C TYR A 447 -44.04 16.77 -1.73
N CYS A 448 -45.16 16.13 -1.40
CA CYS A 448 -46.50 16.75 -1.39
C CYS A 448 -47.05 17.03 0.01
N MET A 449 -46.21 17.47 0.96
CA MET A 449 -46.73 18.06 2.20
C MET A 449 -46.99 19.56 2.01
N PRO A 450 -48.21 20.06 2.28
CA PRO A 450 -48.48 21.49 2.23
C PRO A 450 -47.73 22.19 3.37
N ILE A 451 -46.89 23.16 3.02
CA ILE A 451 -46.30 24.10 3.97
C ILE A 451 -47.45 25.01 4.44
N CYS A 452 -47.99 24.75 5.63
CA CYS A 452 -48.79 25.75 6.34
C CYS A 452 -47.83 26.85 6.82
N LEU A 453 -47.90 28.02 6.18
CA LEU A 453 -47.35 29.26 6.69
C LEU A 453 -48.40 29.88 7.61
N ASP A 454 -48.17 29.85 8.92
CA ASP A 454 -48.91 30.69 9.86
C ASP A 454 -48.40 32.15 9.73
N ILE A 455 -49.32 33.08 9.44
CA ILE A 455 -49.17 34.53 9.58
C ILE A 455 -50.06 34.98 10.73
#